data_AF-A0A1K1KQC4-F1
#
_entry.id   AF-A0A1K1KQC4-F1
#
_cell.length_a   1.000
_cell.length_b   1.000
_cell.length_c   1.000
_cell.angle_alpha   90.00
_cell.angle_beta   90.00
_cell.angle_gamma   90.00
#
_symmetry.space_group_name_H-M   'P 1'
#
loop_
_entity.id
_entity.type
_entity.pdbx_description
1 polymer ?
#
loop_
_entity_poly.entity_id
_entity_poly.type
_entity_poly.pdbx_seq_one_letter_code
_entity_poly.pdbx_strand_id
1 'polypeptide(L)'
;METIRQSQKTENKADYLRRVTLEGSEQTGARSVVSGEKRTQNGLLREKVLDRNNLNRAFVHVKRNKGAGGIDGMSVEELGPYLKENNVKLIEALRTESYEPQPVKRVEIPKPDGSKRQLGIPTVVDRVVQQALQQQLSPIFEKVFSDNSYGFRPHRSAQSAVKKVVAYYNQGYHYVVDLDLKSYFDNVNHDLLIKFVENYISEP
;
A
#
# COMPACT_ATOMS: atom_id res chain seq x y z
N MET A 1 -3.66 -15.95 -44.81
CA MET A 1 -4.57 -14.79 -44.86
C MET A 1 -4.29 -13.92 -43.67
N GLU A 2 -3.40 -12.94 -43.85
CA GLU A 2 -3.08 -11.91 -42.87
C GLU A 2 -4.28 -10.97 -42.74
N THR A 3 -4.62 -10.55 -41.52
CA THR A 3 -5.55 -9.45 -41.31
C THR A 3 -4.86 -8.39 -40.46
N ILE A 4 -4.83 -7.22 -41.07
CA ILE A 4 -3.96 -6.08 -40.80
C ILE A 4 -4.45 -5.32 -39.56
N ARG A 5 -3.56 -5.10 -38.59
CA ARG A 5 -3.71 -4.04 -37.57
C ARG A 5 -3.60 -2.68 -38.25
N GLN A 6 -4.67 -1.89 -38.24
CA GLN A 6 -4.57 -0.46 -38.54
C GLN A 6 -4.58 0.36 -37.24
N SER A 7 -3.44 1.01 -37.00
CA SER A 7 -3.29 2.11 -36.05
C SER A 7 -3.70 3.39 -36.77
N GLN A 8 -4.66 4.12 -36.24
CA GLN A 8 -4.99 5.46 -36.73
C GLN A 8 -4.65 6.49 -35.64
N LYS A 9 -3.53 7.18 -35.85
CA LYS A 9 -3.29 8.53 -35.30
C LYS A 9 -4.11 9.51 -36.14
N THR A 10 -4.89 10.37 -35.50
CA THR A 10 -5.26 11.66 -36.07
C THR A 10 -5.19 12.71 -34.95
N GLU A 11 -4.21 13.60 -35.07
CA GLU A 11 -4.28 14.94 -34.50
C GLU A 11 -5.33 15.72 -35.29
N ASN A 12 -6.24 16.42 -34.59
CA ASN A 12 -6.74 17.69 -35.10
C ASN A 12 -7.22 18.59 -33.95
N LYS A 13 -6.52 19.72 -33.85
CA LYS A 13 -6.90 20.94 -33.13
C LYS A 13 -8.00 21.65 -33.93
N ALA A 14 -9.11 22.02 -33.29
CA ALA A 14 -9.73 23.35 -33.39
C ALA A 14 -11.10 23.37 -32.69
N ASP A 15 -11.21 24.29 -31.73
CA ASP A 15 -12.34 25.17 -31.45
C ASP A 15 -13.77 24.68 -31.70
N TYR A 16 -14.50 24.48 -30.59
CA TYR A 16 -15.87 24.97 -30.53
C TYR A 16 -16.24 25.44 -29.11
N LEU A 17 -16.10 26.74 -28.90
CA LEU A 17 -16.79 27.48 -27.84
C LEU A 17 -18.29 27.47 -28.11
N ARG A 18 -19.10 26.81 -27.27
CA ARG A 18 -20.48 27.24 -27.01
C ARG A 18 -20.83 27.10 -25.53
N ARG A 19 -21.09 28.25 -24.92
CA ARG A 19 -21.78 28.41 -23.63
C ARG A 19 -23.17 27.80 -23.72
N VAL A 20 -23.53 26.98 -22.74
CA VAL A 20 -24.92 26.76 -22.32
C VAL A 20 -24.95 26.94 -20.80
N THR A 21 -25.36 28.12 -20.38
CA THR A 21 -25.94 28.37 -19.05
C THR A 21 -27.36 27.82 -19.06
N LEU A 22 -27.77 27.12 -18.00
CA LEU A 22 -28.99 27.43 -17.24
C LEU A 22 -29.05 26.60 -15.96
N GLU A 23 -29.44 27.33 -14.93
CA GLU A 23 -29.58 27.01 -13.52
C GLU A 23 -30.54 25.83 -13.26
N GLY A 24 -30.23 25.09 -12.20
CA GLY A 24 -31.07 24.02 -11.65
C GLY A 24 -30.55 23.65 -10.27
N SER A 25 -30.90 24.48 -9.29
CA SER A 25 -30.65 24.29 -7.87
C SER A 25 -31.39 23.06 -7.35
N GLU A 26 -30.66 22.07 -6.84
CA GLU A 26 -31.13 21.19 -5.76
C GLU A 26 -29.93 20.73 -4.93
N GLN A 27 -29.62 21.53 -3.90
CA GLN A 27 -28.89 21.09 -2.73
C GLN A 27 -29.80 20.18 -1.91
N THR A 28 -29.46 18.92 -1.74
CA THR A 28 -29.70 18.20 -0.47
C THR A 28 -28.78 16.99 -0.39
N GLY A 29 -28.00 16.89 0.69
CA GLY A 29 -27.32 15.66 1.06
C GLY A 29 -25.80 15.69 1.05
N ALA A 30 -25.17 16.78 1.50
CA ALA A 30 -23.85 16.68 2.10
C ALA A 30 -23.95 15.65 3.24
N ARG A 31 -23.43 14.43 3.02
CA ARG A 31 -23.31 13.44 4.08
C ARG A 31 -22.32 13.98 5.09
N SER A 32 -22.86 14.58 6.15
CA SER A 32 -22.11 14.93 7.35
C SER A 32 -21.31 13.71 7.77
N VAL A 33 -19.99 13.88 7.86
CA VAL A 33 -19.13 13.03 8.68
C VAL A 33 -19.71 13.15 10.09
N VAL A 34 -20.57 12.20 10.46
CA VAL A 34 -20.98 12.03 11.83
C VAL A 34 -19.70 11.69 12.58
N SER A 35 -19.20 12.72 13.26
CA SER A 35 -18.27 12.66 14.37
C SER A 35 -18.89 11.74 15.44
N GLY A 36 -18.75 10.45 15.22
CA GLY A 36 -19.08 9.40 16.18
C GLY A 36 -17.80 8.99 16.86
N GLU A 37 -17.62 9.50 18.08
CA GLU A 37 -16.54 9.14 19.00
C GLU A 37 -16.35 7.62 19.04
N LYS A 38 -15.22 7.17 18.52
CA LYS A 38 -14.56 5.97 19.03
C LYS A 38 -13.14 6.37 19.41
N ARG A 39 -13.02 6.97 20.61
CA ARG A 39 -11.77 6.97 21.38
C ARG A 39 -11.35 5.51 21.55
N THR A 40 -10.62 5.01 20.57
CA THR A 40 -10.22 3.60 20.48
C THR A 40 -8.96 3.46 21.31
N GLN A 41 -9.11 3.16 22.60
CA GLN A 41 -8.08 2.65 23.51
C GLN A 41 -6.65 3.09 23.14
N ASN A 42 -6.32 4.35 23.41
CA ASN A 42 -4.99 4.92 23.18
C ASN A 42 -3.98 4.38 24.22
N GLY A 43 -3.59 3.11 24.08
CA GLY A 43 -2.16 2.83 24.21
C GLY A 43 -1.52 3.42 22.96
N LEU A 44 -0.51 4.27 23.13
CA LEU A 44 0.28 4.90 22.06
C LEU A 44 0.55 3.83 20.97
N LEU A 45 0.26 4.14 19.70
CA LEU A 45 0.47 3.21 18.57
C LEU A 45 1.88 2.64 18.61
N ARG A 46 2.86 3.49 18.97
CA ARG A 46 4.24 3.08 19.18
C ARG A 46 4.38 1.90 20.16
N GLU A 47 3.75 1.98 21.33
CA GLU A 47 3.81 0.90 22.33
C GLU A 47 3.12 -0.38 21.83
N LYS A 48 2.04 -0.25 21.03
CA LYS A 48 1.41 -1.41 20.38
C LYS A 48 2.28 -2.04 19.30
N VAL A 49 3.04 -1.23 18.56
CA VAL A 49 4.00 -1.71 17.55
C VAL A 49 5.13 -2.49 18.23
N LEU A 50 5.66 -1.94 19.33
CA LEU A 50 6.77 -2.51 20.10
C LEU A 50 6.35 -3.60 21.10
N ASP A 51 5.05 -3.88 21.23
CA ASP A 51 4.55 -4.97 22.06
C ASP A 51 5.20 -6.31 21.67
N ARG A 52 5.63 -7.06 22.69
CA ARG A 52 6.34 -8.33 22.50
C ARG A 52 5.54 -9.33 21.69
N ASN A 53 4.23 -9.43 21.89
CA ASN A 53 3.40 -10.35 21.13
C ASN A 53 3.27 -9.90 19.67
N ASN A 54 3.16 -8.59 19.44
CA ASN A 54 3.15 -8.03 18.09
C ASN A 54 4.45 -8.32 17.33
N LEU A 55 5.60 -8.08 17.96
CA LEU A 55 6.92 -8.37 17.38
C LEU A 55 7.11 -9.86 17.12
N ASN A 56 6.66 -10.74 18.02
CA ASN A 56 6.69 -12.19 17.80
C ASN A 56 5.85 -12.61 16.59
N ARG A 57 4.63 -12.06 16.44
CA ARG A 57 3.80 -12.31 15.25
C ARG A 57 4.48 -11.79 13.98
N ALA A 58 5.13 -10.63 14.04
CA ALA A 58 5.89 -10.08 12.93
C ALA A 58 7.02 -11.01 12.51
N PHE A 59 7.81 -11.49 13.47
CA PHE A 59 8.88 -12.47 13.26
C PHE A 59 8.35 -13.75 12.59
N VAL A 60 7.27 -14.34 13.13
CA VAL A 60 6.68 -15.56 12.56
C VAL A 60 6.19 -15.32 11.14
N HIS A 61 5.58 -14.16 10.87
CA HIS A 61 5.10 -13.80 9.55
C HIS A 61 6.24 -13.65 8.54
N VAL A 62 7.31 -12.94 8.89
CA VAL A 62 8.52 -12.80 8.05
C VAL A 62 9.15 -14.17 7.80
N LYS A 63 9.25 -15.02 8.83
CA LYS A 63 9.78 -16.38 8.69
C LYS A 63 8.97 -17.23 7.73
N ARG A 64 7.63 -17.15 7.80
CA ARG A 64 6.72 -17.86 6.91
C ARG A 64 6.84 -17.39 5.45
N ASN A 65 7.01 -16.08 5.24
CA ASN A 65 7.10 -15.49 3.90
C ASN A 65 8.44 -15.78 3.21
N LYS A 66 9.46 -16.23 3.95
CA LYS A 66 10.81 -16.51 3.43
C LYS A 66 11.36 -15.26 2.70
N GLY A 67 12.10 -15.47 1.61
CA GLY A 67 12.66 -14.41 0.79
C GLY A 67 14.15 -14.19 1.05
N ALA A 68 14.83 -13.62 0.06
CA ALA A 68 16.26 -13.37 0.12
C ALA A 68 16.64 -12.38 1.23
N GLY A 69 17.89 -12.48 1.70
CA GLY A 69 18.49 -11.48 2.58
C GLY A 69 18.61 -10.10 1.91
N GLY A 70 18.67 -9.07 2.75
CA GLY A 70 18.85 -7.69 2.30
C GLY A 70 20.30 -7.41 1.91
N ILE A 71 20.71 -6.16 2.06
CA ILE A 71 22.07 -5.72 1.72
C ILE A 71 23.12 -6.30 2.67
N ASP A 72 22.71 -6.61 3.90
CA ASP A 72 23.50 -7.27 4.95
C ASP A 72 23.73 -8.77 4.71
N GLY A 73 23.03 -9.36 3.74
CA GLY A 73 23.14 -10.77 3.38
C GLY A 73 22.50 -11.74 4.37
N MET A 74 21.93 -11.27 5.49
CA MET A 74 21.35 -12.13 6.52
C MET A 74 20.11 -12.85 6.01
N SER A 75 20.10 -14.17 6.14
CA SER A 75 18.97 -15.04 5.79
C SER A 75 17.87 -15.01 6.84
N VAL A 76 16.70 -15.55 6.48
CA VAL A 76 15.55 -15.63 7.38
C VAL A 76 15.79 -16.65 8.50
N GLU A 77 16.65 -17.63 8.27
CA GLU A 77 17.05 -18.67 9.21
C GLU A 77 17.92 -18.09 10.35
N GLU A 78 18.77 -17.12 10.02
CA GLU A 78 19.68 -16.43 10.96
C GLU A 78 18.98 -15.37 11.82
N LEU A 79 17.78 -14.93 11.40
CA LEU A 79 17.01 -13.89 12.10
C LEU A 79 16.71 -14.25 13.57
N GLY A 80 16.41 -15.53 13.85
CA GLY A 80 16.08 -15.97 15.20
C GLY A 80 17.24 -15.81 16.18
N PRO A 81 18.41 -16.42 15.90
CA PRO A 81 19.64 -16.17 16.67
C PRO A 81 19.99 -14.69 16.80
N TYR A 82 19.97 -13.94 15.69
CA TYR A 82 20.29 -12.52 15.70
C TYR A 82 19.40 -11.71 16.66
N LEU A 83 18.08 -11.93 16.61
CA LEU A 83 17.15 -11.22 17.50
C LEU A 83 17.33 -11.64 18.96
N LYS A 84 17.74 -12.87 19.28
CA LYS A 84 18.03 -13.24 20.68
C LYS A 84 19.14 -12.38 21.29
N GLU A 85 20.14 -12.03 20.49
CA GLU A 85 21.29 -11.24 20.92
C GLU A 85 21.03 -9.73 20.86
N ASN A 86 20.27 -9.28 19.86
CA ASN A 86 20.16 -7.85 19.53
C ASN A 86 18.79 -7.21 19.85
N ASN A 87 17.79 -8.00 20.27
CA ASN A 87 16.43 -7.54 20.59
C ASN A 87 16.40 -6.30 21.48
N VAL A 88 17.10 -6.33 22.62
CA VAL A 88 17.04 -5.24 23.60
C VAL A 88 17.49 -3.92 22.97
N LYS A 89 18.61 -3.94 22.25
CA LYS A 89 19.15 -2.78 21.54
C LYS A 89 18.21 -2.30 20.43
N LEU A 90 17.62 -3.23 19.67
CA LEU A 90 16.67 -2.90 18.62
C LEU A 90 15.43 -2.20 19.18
N ILE A 91 14.81 -2.75 20.23
CA ILE A 91 13.63 -2.15 20.87
C ILE A 91 13.96 -0.79 21.47
N GLU A 92 15.12 -0.65 22.11
CA GLU A 92 15.58 0.63 22.65
C GLU A 92 15.72 1.67 21.56
N ALA A 93 16.43 1.36 20.46
CA ALA A 93 16.61 2.25 19.33
C ALA A 93 15.28 2.66 18.67
N LEU A 94 14.31 1.74 18.55
CA LEU A 94 12.99 2.05 18.03
C LEU A 94 12.19 2.95 18.98
N ARG A 95 12.37 2.78 20.30
CA ARG A 95 11.67 3.59 21.32
C ARG A 95 12.25 5.01 21.40
N THR A 96 13.56 5.15 21.23
CA THR A 96 14.27 6.45 21.24
C THR A 96 14.35 7.11 19.87
N GLU A 97 13.70 6.53 18.85
CA GLU A 97 13.68 7.04 17.46
C GLU A 97 15.08 7.16 16.83
N SER A 98 16.06 6.43 17.35
CA SER A 98 17.44 6.38 16.83
C SER A 98 17.67 5.19 15.90
N TYR A 99 16.64 4.41 15.60
CA TYR A 99 16.70 3.32 14.64
C TYR A 99 16.74 3.85 13.21
N GLU A 100 17.83 3.56 12.49
CA GLU A 100 17.96 3.86 11.07
C GLU A 100 17.80 2.57 10.24
N PRO A 101 16.74 2.46 9.40
CA PRO A 101 16.58 1.33 8.51
C PRO A 101 17.72 1.21 7.50
N GLN A 102 18.10 -0.01 7.15
CA GLN A 102 19.16 -0.22 6.17
C GLN A 102 18.66 0.05 4.73
N PRO A 103 19.53 0.51 3.82
CA PRO A 103 19.20 0.62 2.40
C PRO A 103 18.71 -0.71 1.83
N VAL A 104 17.67 -0.66 0.99
CA VAL A 104 17.15 -1.87 0.34
C VAL A 104 18.13 -2.38 -0.72
N LYS A 105 18.34 -3.70 -0.78
CA LYS A 105 19.13 -4.34 -1.83
C LYS A 105 18.36 -4.30 -3.15
N ARG A 106 18.97 -3.72 -4.19
CA ARG A 106 18.40 -3.68 -5.54
C ARG A 106 18.64 -5.01 -6.26
N VAL A 107 17.58 -5.61 -6.77
CA VAL A 107 17.63 -6.82 -7.60
C VAL A 107 16.80 -6.62 -8.86
N GLU A 108 17.38 -6.94 -10.01
CA GLU A 108 16.69 -6.87 -11.29
C GLU A 108 16.05 -8.22 -11.60
N ILE A 109 14.74 -8.21 -11.87
CA ILE A 109 14.01 -9.40 -12.35
C ILE A 109 13.54 -9.13 -13.78
N PRO A 110 13.80 -10.05 -14.73
CA PRO A 110 13.30 -9.92 -16.09
C PRO A 110 11.78 -10.06 -16.10
N LYS A 111 11.10 -9.19 -16.85
CA LYS A 111 9.69 -9.35 -17.19
C LYS A 111 9.53 -10.15 -18.49
N PRO A 112 8.34 -10.72 -18.76
CA PRO A 112 8.06 -11.40 -20.03
C PRO A 112 8.26 -10.53 -21.28
N ASP A 113 8.13 -9.21 -21.15
CA ASP A 113 8.27 -8.23 -22.25
C ASP A 113 9.74 -7.79 -22.51
N GLY A 114 10.71 -8.36 -21.79
CA GLY A 114 12.14 -8.02 -21.89
C GLY A 114 12.56 -6.80 -21.07
N SER A 115 11.62 -6.05 -20.49
CA SER A 115 11.94 -4.99 -19.54
C SER A 115 12.38 -5.57 -18.18
N LYS A 116 13.09 -4.78 -17.37
CA LYS A 116 13.53 -5.19 -16.03
C LYS A 116 12.65 -4.57 -14.95
N ARG A 117 12.27 -5.37 -13.95
CA ARG A 117 11.65 -4.89 -12.72
C ARG A 117 12.73 -4.74 -11.66
N GLN A 118 12.94 -3.51 -11.19
CA GLN A 118 13.75 -3.25 -10.01
C GLN A 118 12.94 -3.66 -8.77
N LEU A 119 13.49 -4.56 -7.95
CA LEU A 119 12.99 -4.86 -6.62
C LEU A 119 13.93 -4.28 -5.58
N GLY A 120 13.36 -3.70 -4.53
CA GLY A 120 14.08 -3.40 -3.29
C GLY A 120 13.80 -4.49 -2.27
N ILE A 121 14.83 -5.18 -1.81
CA ILE A 121 14.73 -6.21 -0.76
C ILE A 121 15.29 -5.61 0.54
N PRO A 122 14.45 -5.29 1.54
CA PRO A 122 14.92 -4.86 2.86
C PRO A 122 15.64 -5.99 3.60
N THR A 123 16.44 -5.64 4.61
CA THR A 123 17.02 -6.62 5.53
C THR A 123 15.93 -7.40 6.26
N VAL A 124 16.26 -8.60 6.73
CA VAL A 124 15.29 -9.42 7.46
C VAL A 124 14.79 -8.73 8.74
N VAL A 125 15.64 -7.92 9.38
CA VAL A 125 15.30 -7.12 10.57
C VAL A 125 14.32 -6.00 10.18
N ASP A 126 14.63 -5.23 9.13
CA ASP A 126 13.73 -4.18 8.64
C ASP A 126 12.35 -4.74 8.26
N ARG A 127 12.31 -5.94 7.66
CA ARG A 127 11.03 -6.61 7.35
C ARG A 127 10.22 -6.91 8.60
N VAL A 128 10.85 -7.27 9.72
CA VAL A 128 10.15 -7.49 11.00
C VAL A 128 9.58 -6.18 11.51
N VAL A 129 10.36 -5.09 11.49
CA VAL A 129 9.91 -3.76 11.93
C VAL A 129 8.74 -3.27 11.08
N GLN A 130 8.87 -3.33 9.75
CA GLN A 130 7.81 -2.98 8.80
C GLN A 130 6.55 -3.84 9.00
N GLN A 131 6.71 -5.15 9.23
CA GLN A 131 5.61 -6.06 9.49
C GLN A 131 4.92 -5.78 10.84
N ALA A 132 5.67 -5.37 11.86
CA ALA A 132 5.14 -4.99 13.16
C ALA A 132 4.30 -3.71 13.07
N LEU A 133 4.78 -2.73 12.30
CA LEU A 133 4.05 -1.51 11.97
C LEU A 133 2.77 -1.83 11.18
N GLN A 134 2.90 -2.61 10.10
CA GLN A 134 1.78 -2.97 9.23
C GLN A 134 0.64 -3.69 9.97
N GLN A 135 0.95 -4.53 10.97
CA GLN A 135 -0.07 -5.19 11.80
C GLN A 135 -0.92 -4.20 12.61
N GLN A 136 -0.36 -3.07 13.04
CA GLN A 136 -1.07 -2.06 13.82
C GLN A 136 -1.77 -1.03 12.93
N LEU A 137 -1.19 -0.70 11.78
CA LEU A 137 -1.77 0.23 10.82
C LEU A 137 -2.93 -0.38 10.04
N SER A 138 -2.83 -1.66 9.65
CA SER A 138 -3.82 -2.28 8.78
C SER A 138 -5.26 -2.20 9.33
N PRO A 139 -5.54 -2.50 10.61
CA PRO A 139 -6.90 -2.36 11.16
C PRO A 139 -7.44 -0.92 11.20
N ILE A 140 -6.57 0.09 11.17
CA ILE A 140 -6.95 1.50 11.12
C ILE A 140 -7.39 1.83 9.70
N PHE A 141 -6.53 1.55 8.72
CA PHE A 141 -6.79 1.89 7.31
C PHE A 141 -7.85 1.02 6.65
N GLU A 142 -8.02 -0.23 7.08
CA GLU A 142 -9.09 -1.10 6.55
C GLU A 142 -10.50 -0.53 6.76
N LYS A 143 -10.69 0.33 7.77
CA LYS A 143 -11.98 1.00 8.04
C LYS A 143 -12.31 2.10 7.03
N VAL A 144 -11.32 2.63 6.33
CA VAL A 144 -11.46 3.80 5.44
C VAL A 144 -11.21 3.46 3.98
N PHE A 145 -10.61 2.31 3.68
CA PHE A 145 -10.44 1.86 2.31
C PHE A 145 -11.76 1.54 1.62
N SER A 146 -11.89 2.01 0.39
CA SER A 146 -13.03 1.74 -0.50
C SER A 146 -13.31 0.23 -0.64
N ASP A 147 -14.59 -0.15 -0.70
CA ASP A 147 -14.98 -1.52 -1.01
C ASP A 147 -14.58 -1.98 -2.42
N ASN A 148 -14.27 -1.04 -3.32
CA ASN A 148 -13.76 -1.34 -4.66
C ASN A 148 -12.21 -1.38 -4.72
N SER A 149 -11.51 -1.31 -3.57
CA SER A 149 -10.07 -1.53 -3.48
C SER A 149 -9.77 -2.98 -3.07
N TYR A 150 -9.01 -3.71 -3.90
CA TYR A 150 -8.79 -5.16 -3.72
C TYR A 150 -7.32 -5.57 -3.55
N GLY A 151 -6.37 -4.73 -3.96
CA GLY A 151 -4.94 -5.07 -3.93
C GLY A 151 -4.35 -5.02 -2.52
N PHE A 152 -3.52 -6.00 -2.16
CA PHE A 152 -2.75 -6.05 -0.91
C PHE A 152 -3.56 -5.94 0.39
N ARG A 153 -4.86 -6.27 0.35
CA ARG A 153 -5.77 -6.19 1.50
C ARG A 153 -6.13 -7.58 2.03
N PRO A 154 -6.29 -7.73 3.36
CA PRO A 154 -6.75 -8.98 3.94
C PRO A 154 -8.12 -9.38 3.38
N HIS A 155 -8.31 -10.67 3.10
CA HIS A 155 -9.57 -11.24 2.59
C HIS A 155 -10.06 -10.67 1.24
N ARG A 156 -9.20 -9.95 0.50
CA ARG A 156 -9.50 -9.46 -0.85
C ARG A 156 -8.49 -10.01 -1.85
N SER A 157 -8.92 -10.17 -3.09
CA SER A 157 -8.10 -10.80 -4.15
C SER A 157 -8.45 -10.25 -5.52
N ALA A 158 -7.54 -10.46 -6.48
CA ALA A 158 -7.79 -10.13 -7.89
C ALA A 158 -9.07 -10.82 -8.42
N GLN A 159 -9.34 -12.06 -8.00
CA GLN A 159 -10.57 -12.77 -8.37
C GLN A 159 -11.84 -12.05 -7.85
N SER A 160 -11.77 -11.46 -6.66
CA SER A 160 -12.90 -10.68 -6.11
C SER A 160 -13.16 -9.41 -6.93
N ALA A 161 -12.10 -8.75 -7.40
CA ALA A 161 -12.21 -7.61 -8.31
C ALA A 161 -12.88 -8.02 -9.64
N VAL A 162 -12.44 -9.13 -10.24
CA VAL A 162 -13.03 -9.66 -11.49
C VAL A 162 -14.52 -9.96 -11.32
N LYS A 163 -14.92 -10.60 -10.21
CA LYS A 163 -16.34 -10.85 -9.92
C LYS A 163 -17.17 -9.56 -9.90
N LYS A 164 -16.62 -8.48 -9.32
CA LYS A 164 -17.29 -7.17 -9.30
C LYS A 164 -17.43 -6.57 -10.70
N VAL A 165 -16.39 -6.68 -11.53
CA VAL A 165 -16.43 -6.23 -12.93
C VAL A 165 -17.47 -7.01 -13.74
N VAL A 166 -17.55 -8.33 -13.58
CA VAL A 166 -18.59 -9.16 -14.23
C VAL A 166 -19.99 -8.73 -13.80
N ALA A 167 -20.18 -8.40 -12.52
CA ALA A 167 -21.46 -7.88 -12.04
C ALA A 167 -21.84 -6.55 -12.70
N TYR A 168 -20.89 -5.61 -12.87
CA TYR A 168 -21.14 -4.37 -13.59
C TYR A 168 -21.45 -4.61 -15.07
N TYR A 169 -20.73 -5.51 -15.72
CA TYR A 169 -21.00 -5.89 -17.11
C TYR A 169 -22.44 -6.40 -17.28
N ASN A 170 -22.90 -7.29 -16.38
CA ASN A 170 -24.26 -7.82 -16.40
C ASN A 170 -25.34 -6.76 -16.07
N GLN A 171 -24.96 -5.62 -15.48
CA GLN A 171 -25.84 -4.48 -15.24
C GLN A 171 -25.89 -3.50 -16.44
N GLY A 172 -25.15 -3.76 -17.51
CA GLY A 172 -25.13 -2.94 -18.72
C GLY A 172 -23.92 -2.00 -18.87
N TYR A 173 -22.96 -2.04 -17.94
CA TYR A 173 -21.74 -1.24 -18.03
C TYR A 173 -20.70 -1.95 -18.92
N HIS A 174 -20.73 -1.67 -20.22
CA HIS A 174 -19.89 -2.35 -21.23
C HIS A 174 -18.62 -1.59 -21.64
N TYR A 175 -18.44 -0.37 -21.15
CA TYR A 175 -17.27 0.46 -21.44
C TYR A 175 -16.36 0.55 -20.22
N VAL A 176 -15.05 0.42 -20.45
CA VAL A 176 -14.02 0.47 -19.41
C VAL A 176 -13.11 1.66 -19.68
N VAL A 177 -12.84 2.43 -18.64
CA VAL A 177 -11.76 3.42 -18.62
C VAL A 177 -10.59 2.79 -17.89
N ASP A 178 -9.53 2.49 -18.64
CA ASP A 178 -8.32 1.87 -18.11
C ASP A 178 -7.30 2.96 -17.73
N LEU A 179 -6.88 2.94 -16.46
CA LEU A 179 -5.96 3.92 -15.88
C LEU A 179 -4.86 3.18 -15.14
N ASP A 180 -3.61 3.40 -15.55
CA ASP A 180 -2.43 2.85 -14.89
C ASP A 180 -1.45 3.96 -14.48
N LEU A 181 -0.85 3.81 -13.30
CA LEU A 181 0.14 4.75 -12.77
C LEU A 181 1.55 4.20 -12.98
N LYS A 182 2.33 4.91 -13.79
CA LYS A 182 3.72 4.55 -14.05
C LYS A 182 4.56 4.66 -12.77
N SER A 183 5.22 3.56 -12.39
CA SER A 183 6.25 3.56 -11.34
C SER A 183 5.81 4.23 -10.03
N TYR A 184 4.64 3.85 -9.50
CA TYR A 184 4.04 4.48 -8.31
C TYR A 184 5.03 4.70 -7.16
N PHE A 185 5.76 3.66 -6.75
CA PHE A 185 6.70 3.74 -5.61
C PHE A 185 7.97 4.56 -5.89
N ASP A 186 8.33 4.77 -7.16
CA ASP A 186 9.47 5.62 -7.52
C ASP A 186 9.09 7.11 -7.55
N ASN A 187 7.80 7.41 -7.71
CA ASN A 187 7.28 8.76 -7.95
C ASN A 187 6.35 9.30 -6.84
N VAL A 188 6.07 8.50 -5.81
CA VAL A 188 5.19 8.93 -4.70
C VAL A 188 5.85 10.08 -3.94
N ASN A 189 5.11 11.17 -3.71
CA ASN A 189 5.59 12.28 -2.90
C ASN A 189 5.49 11.91 -1.42
N HIS A 190 6.63 11.89 -0.72
CA HIS A 190 6.72 11.45 0.67
C HIS A 190 5.98 12.39 1.62
N ASP A 191 6.08 13.71 1.45
CA ASP A 191 5.43 14.70 2.32
C ASP A 191 3.90 14.56 2.27
N LEU A 192 3.34 14.40 1.07
CA LEU A 192 1.91 14.17 0.90
C LEU A 192 1.48 12.83 1.50
N LEU A 193 2.26 11.77 1.28
CA LEU A 193 1.96 10.45 1.85
C LEU A 193 1.92 10.49 3.38
N ILE A 194 2.92 11.10 4.01
CA ILE A 194 2.99 11.22 5.46
C ILE A 194 1.82 12.06 5.99
N LYS A 195 1.52 13.21 5.35
CA LYS A 195 0.36 14.03 5.72
C LYS A 195 -0.97 13.26 5.65
N PHE A 196 -1.13 12.38 4.65
CA PHE A 196 -2.32 11.53 4.57
C PHE A 196 -2.37 10.50 5.70
N VAL A 197 -1.23 9.93 6.06
CA VAL A 197 -1.11 8.94 7.14
C VAL A 197 -1.41 9.58 8.51
N GLU A 198 -0.90 10.79 8.76
CA GLU A 198 -1.12 11.57 9.98
C GLU A 198 -2.60 11.88 10.24
N ASN A 199 -3.43 12.02 9.19
CA ASN A 199 -4.87 12.22 9.35
C ASN A 199 -5.58 11.05 10.06
N TYR A 200 -4.97 9.86 10.08
CA TYR A 200 -5.54 8.65 10.67
C TYR A 200 -4.76 8.11 11.86
N ILE A 201 -3.55 8.63 12.09
CA ILE A 201 -2.68 8.25 13.21
C ILE A 201 -2.51 9.47 14.09
N SER A 202 -3.08 9.43 15.28
CA SER A 202 -2.89 10.46 16.29
C SER A 202 -1.96 9.93 17.37
N GLU A 203 -0.66 10.17 17.21
CA GLU A 203 0.28 10.12 18.34
C GLU A 203 0.35 11.53 18.96
N PRO A 204 0.31 11.67 20.29
CA PRO A 204 0.47 12.95 20.98
C PRO A 204 1.89 13.52 20.85
#